data_AF-A0A2E8WF34-F1
#
_entry.id   AF-A0A2E8WF34-F1
#
_cell.length_a   1.000
_cell.length_b   1.000
_cell.length_c   1.000
_cell.angle_alpha   90.00
_cell.angle_beta   90.00
_cell.angle_gamma   90.00
#
_symmetry.space_group_name_H-M   'P 1'
#
loop_
_entity.id
_entity.type
_entity.pdbx_description
1 polymer ?
#
loop_
_entity_poly.entity_id
_entity_poly.type
_entity_poly.pdbx_seq_one_letter_code
_entity_poly.pdbx_strand_id
1 'polypeptide(L)'
;MRRLWLSVLLVLVAWGCAEVRDTPQTTQFTAVTAPQGVSVFYDRDIQALFNRSCTGGCHEPGGSGVVDTDLDLTSSVSYAELLDVTASKNGPQVVSGEPESSLLVWKIEGLDASGRAVFGDPMPLGRPLLTAGEVAQVRTWIEEGALWSIAPPSPPRVLSAAALGETTVEVIFDKAVETNSAQVATNYNLQEFDGQPVAIVSVQVEGSDRVVLILGAPLSAGNRFEILVSGVTDDSGLASNGASAEFRFTPVVSLAAQIQPVFNAGCAFVGCHAASDQFAPGADLVLDAQIASAQLVGQSSAQAAGQILVVPGDPGASYLLAKLDGSATIGDRMPVGGPFLTPGETQAFRLWIEQGAEDN
;
A
#
# COMPACT_ATOMS: atom_id res chain seq x y z
N MET A 1 106.45 -27.16 34.38
CA MET A 1 106.96 -27.87 33.18
C MET A 1 106.54 -27.08 31.94
N ARG A 2 107.46 -26.88 30.99
CA ARG A 2 107.25 -26.17 29.72
C ARG A 2 106.28 -26.92 28.80
N ARG A 3 105.41 -26.19 28.08
CA ARG A 3 105.24 -26.14 26.60
C ARG A 3 103.89 -25.46 26.28
N LEU A 4 103.83 -24.25 25.70
CA LEU A 4 103.97 -23.86 24.27
C LEU A 4 102.84 -24.42 23.36
N TRP A 5 101.94 -23.54 22.85
CA TRP A 5 101.65 -23.23 21.42
C TRP A 5 100.30 -22.50 21.21
N LEU A 6 100.36 -21.28 20.64
CA LEU A 6 99.79 -20.81 19.36
C LEU A 6 98.25 -20.95 19.25
N SER A 7 97.49 -19.86 19.38
CA SER A 7 97.12 -18.90 18.31
C SER A 7 95.85 -19.31 17.57
N VAL A 8 94.83 -18.44 17.60
CA VAL A 8 94.27 -17.72 16.44
C VAL A 8 92.92 -17.11 16.88
N LEU A 9 92.82 -15.79 16.71
CA LEU A 9 91.58 -15.02 16.77
C LEU A 9 90.63 -15.51 15.67
N LEU A 10 89.39 -15.87 16.01
CA LEU A 10 88.31 -15.96 15.05
C LEU A 10 87.15 -15.08 15.53
N VAL A 11 86.79 -14.11 14.69
CA VAL A 11 85.60 -13.28 14.83
C VAL A 11 84.37 -14.18 14.60
N LEU A 12 83.44 -14.19 15.56
CA LEU A 12 82.10 -14.71 15.37
C LEU A 12 81.09 -13.64 15.79
N VAL A 13 80.30 -13.23 14.80
CA VAL A 13 79.15 -12.35 14.91
C VAL A 13 78.05 -13.11 15.64
N ALA A 14 77.64 -12.64 16.81
CA ALA A 14 76.44 -13.12 17.50
C ALA A 14 75.35 -12.05 17.40
N TRP A 15 74.27 -12.38 16.69
CA TRP A 15 73.00 -11.69 16.76
C TRP A 15 72.48 -11.71 18.20
N GLY A 16 72.32 -10.53 18.80
CA GLY A 16 71.56 -10.32 20.02
C GLY A 16 70.33 -9.49 19.70
N CYS A 17 69.16 -10.13 19.62
CA CYS A 17 67.88 -9.46 19.51
C CYS A 17 67.65 -8.60 20.75
N ALA A 18 67.41 -7.31 20.55
CA ALA A 18 66.99 -6.40 21.60
C ALA A 18 65.60 -6.81 22.13
N GLU A 19 65.47 -6.91 23.45
CA GLU A 19 64.19 -7.11 24.14
C GLU A 19 63.27 -5.91 23.87
N VAL A 20 62.23 -6.13 23.08
CA VAL A 20 61.09 -5.21 22.97
C VAL A 20 60.27 -5.40 24.25
N ARG A 21 60.27 -4.39 25.11
CA ARG A 21 59.30 -4.28 26.20
C ARG A 21 57.95 -3.92 25.60
N ASP A 22 57.16 -4.93 25.28
CA ASP A 22 55.77 -4.72 24.86
C ASP A 22 54.97 -4.24 26.08
N THR A 23 54.58 -2.97 26.02
CA THR A 23 53.65 -2.38 26.98
C THR A 23 52.26 -2.85 26.53
N PRO A 24 51.40 -3.42 27.40
CA PRO A 24 50.07 -3.84 26.97
C PRO A 24 49.31 -2.61 26.50
N GLN A 25 49.08 -2.50 25.20
CA GLN A 25 48.21 -1.49 24.63
C GLN A 25 46.78 -1.81 25.06
N THR A 26 46.24 -0.99 25.96
CA THR A 26 44.80 -0.88 26.20
C THR A 26 44.18 -0.34 24.91
N THR A 27 43.69 -1.23 24.05
CA THR A 27 42.86 -0.86 22.90
C THR A 27 41.56 -0.27 23.44
N GLN A 28 41.49 1.06 23.48
CA GLN A 28 40.22 1.76 23.64
C GLN A 28 39.40 1.49 22.38
N PHE A 29 38.36 0.68 22.49
CA PHE A 29 37.33 0.56 21.48
C PHE A 29 36.55 1.87 21.45
N THR A 30 36.87 2.74 20.49
CA THR A 30 35.98 3.84 20.14
C THR A 30 34.68 3.24 19.63
N ALA A 31 33.58 3.51 20.32
CA ALA A 31 32.24 3.11 19.90
C ALA A 31 31.98 3.59 18.47
N VAL A 32 31.95 2.65 17.52
CA VAL A 32 31.46 2.93 16.17
C VAL A 32 29.95 2.89 16.27
N THR A 33 29.32 4.06 16.28
CA THR A 33 27.86 4.18 16.23
C THR A 33 27.35 3.56 14.92
N ALA A 34 26.20 2.88 14.99
CA ALA A 34 25.45 2.42 13.81
C ALA A 34 25.24 3.60 12.82
N PRO A 35 24.97 3.33 11.53
CA PRO A 35 24.52 4.37 10.61
C PRO A 35 23.35 5.12 11.24
N GLN A 36 23.56 6.40 11.56
CA GLN A 36 22.55 7.24 12.18
C GLN A 36 21.29 7.27 11.30
N GLY A 37 20.15 6.83 11.84
CA GLY A 37 18.83 6.99 11.21
C GLY A 37 18.21 5.75 10.55
N VAL A 38 18.73 4.53 10.79
CA VAL A 38 18.08 3.30 10.31
C VAL A 38 17.66 2.42 11.49
N SER A 39 16.35 2.27 11.68
CA SER A 39 15.79 1.37 12.69
C SER A 39 16.09 -0.09 12.38
N VAL A 40 16.27 -0.90 13.43
CA VAL A 40 16.66 -2.31 13.35
C VAL A 40 15.54 -3.19 13.87
N PHE A 41 15.18 -4.24 13.12
CA PHE A 41 14.07 -5.13 13.43
C PHE A 41 14.54 -6.57 13.59
N TYR A 42 13.86 -7.32 14.45
CA TYR A 42 14.26 -8.68 14.77
C TYR A 42 14.29 -9.60 13.55
N ASP A 43 13.17 -9.62 12.80
CA ASP A 43 12.96 -10.54 11.69
C ASP A 43 13.89 -10.28 10.51
N ARG A 44 14.15 -9.00 10.22
CA ARG A 44 14.97 -8.54 9.10
C ARG A 44 16.47 -8.65 9.41
N ASP A 45 16.89 -8.21 10.60
CA ASP A 45 18.31 -7.92 10.87
C ASP A 45 18.91 -8.88 11.91
N ILE A 46 18.23 -9.06 13.05
CA ILE A 46 18.81 -9.74 14.21
C ILE A 46 18.80 -11.26 14.05
N GLN A 47 17.72 -11.85 13.52
CA GLN A 47 17.67 -13.29 13.31
C GLN A 47 18.73 -13.75 12.29
N ALA A 48 18.95 -12.96 11.24
CA ALA A 48 19.98 -13.25 10.24
C ALA A 48 21.39 -13.22 10.85
N LEU A 49 21.64 -12.31 11.79
CA LEU A 49 22.89 -12.24 12.55
C LEU A 49 23.09 -13.49 13.42
N PHE A 50 22.06 -13.94 14.15
CA PHE A 50 22.13 -15.15 14.96
C PHE A 50 22.34 -16.41 14.13
N ASN A 51 21.62 -16.55 13.01
CA ASN A 51 21.78 -17.67 12.09
C ASN A 51 23.21 -17.80 11.55
N ARG A 52 23.89 -16.66 11.36
CA ARG A 52 25.29 -16.63 10.89
C ARG A 52 26.29 -16.91 12.00
N SER A 53 26.08 -16.33 13.17
CA SER A 53 27.15 -16.14 14.16
C SER A 53 26.96 -16.95 15.43
N CYS A 54 25.73 -17.37 15.73
CA CYS A 54 25.35 -17.94 17.03
C CYS A 54 24.81 -19.37 16.92
N THR A 55 24.18 -19.73 15.80
CA THR A 55 23.70 -21.09 15.52
C THR A 55 24.77 -21.94 14.80
N GLY A 56 24.45 -23.19 14.42
CA GLY A 56 25.39 -24.10 13.74
C GLY A 56 26.31 -24.87 14.69
N GLY A 57 25.75 -25.50 15.72
CA GLY A 57 26.40 -26.35 16.71
C GLY A 57 26.48 -25.76 18.13
N CYS A 58 26.00 -24.53 18.31
CA CYS A 58 26.05 -23.81 19.59
C CYS A 58 24.64 -23.51 20.13
N HIS A 59 24.03 -22.41 19.71
CA HIS A 59 22.70 -22.00 20.19
C HIS A 59 21.58 -22.51 19.27
N GLU A 60 21.46 -23.83 19.16
CA GLU A 60 20.39 -24.53 18.43
C GLU A 60 20.13 -25.90 19.08
N PRO A 61 19.01 -26.60 18.81
CA PRO A 61 18.68 -27.86 19.47
C PRO A 61 19.82 -28.89 19.39
N GLY A 62 20.31 -29.31 20.57
CA GLY A 62 21.44 -30.25 20.70
C GLY A 62 22.84 -29.62 20.58
N GLY A 63 22.92 -28.30 20.37
CA GLY A 63 24.17 -27.54 20.36
C GLY A 63 24.73 -27.27 21.76
N SER A 64 26.03 -27.03 21.82
CA SER A 64 26.77 -26.79 23.08
C SER A 64 26.24 -25.59 23.89
N GLY A 65 25.85 -24.52 23.20
CA GLY A 65 25.30 -23.31 23.82
C GLY A 65 23.94 -23.56 24.48
N VAL A 66 23.05 -24.33 23.85
CA VAL A 66 21.77 -24.74 24.46
C VAL A 66 22.02 -25.64 25.68
N VAL A 67 22.96 -26.60 25.60
CA VAL A 67 23.27 -27.49 26.73
C VAL A 67 23.75 -26.68 27.95
N ASP A 68 24.60 -25.69 27.74
CA ASP A 68 25.21 -24.91 28.82
C ASP A 68 24.28 -23.82 29.38
N THR A 69 23.47 -23.20 28.52
CA THR A 69 22.73 -21.96 28.86
C THR A 69 21.22 -22.05 28.75
N ASP A 70 20.69 -23.12 28.14
CA ASP A 70 19.27 -23.30 27.81
C ASP A 70 18.72 -22.26 26.81
N LEU A 71 19.60 -21.58 26.06
CA LEU A 71 19.22 -20.56 25.09
C LEU A 71 19.34 -21.09 23.65
N ASP A 72 18.21 -21.17 22.97
CA ASP A 72 18.07 -21.54 21.56
C ASP A 72 17.86 -20.28 20.70
N LEU A 73 18.83 -19.99 19.82
CA LEU A 73 18.81 -18.82 18.95
C LEU A 73 18.29 -19.14 17.54
N THR A 74 17.67 -20.30 17.33
CA THR A 74 17.00 -20.65 16.07
C THR A 74 15.76 -19.80 15.82
N SER A 75 15.44 -19.57 14.55
CA SER A 75 14.37 -18.68 14.12
C SER A 75 12.97 -19.06 14.61
N SER A 76 12.78 -20.29 15.09
CA SER A 76 11.49 -20.76 15.62
C SER A 76 11.16 -20.27 17.03
N VAL A 77 12.17 -20.01 17.87
CA VAL A 77 11.96 -19.80 19.33
C VAL A 77 12.68 -18.58 19.89
N SER A 78 13.78 -18.19 19.26
CA SER A 78 14.74 -17.21 19.76
C SER A 78 14.18 -15.85 20.20
N TYR A 79 13.23 -15.26 19.47
CA TYR A 79 12.64 -13.97 19.92
C TYR A 79 11.89 -14.10 21.23
N ALA A 80 11.10 -15.17 21.37
CA ALA A 80 10.35 -15.42 22.58
C ALA A 80 11.31 -15.69 23.75
N GLU A 81 12.33 -16.52 23.54
CA GLU A 81 13.31 -16.86 24.58
C GLU A 81 14.17 -15.65 25.03
N LEU A 82 14.50 -14.74 24.11
CA LEU A 82 15.30 -13.56 24.45
C LEU A 82 14.56 -12.59 25.38
N LEU A 83 13.24 -12.51 25.27
CA LEU A 83 12.37 -11.61 26.04
C LEU A 83 11.74 -12.28 27.26
N ASP A 84 11.76 -13.61 27.34
CA ASP A 84 11.19 -14.37 28.45
C ASP A 84 12.21 -14.53 29.60
N VAL A 85 11.94 -13.85 30.71
CA VAL A 85 12.73 -13.93 31.96
C VAL A 85 12.78 -15.34 32.57
N THR A 86 11.85 -16.21 32.18
CA THR A 86 11.71 -17.58 32.69
C THR A 86 12.30 -18.63 31.75
N ALA A 87 12.56 -18.29 30.48
CA ALA A 87 13.07 -19.22 29.48
C ALA A 87 14.58 -19.48 29.64
N SER A 88 15.35 -18.52 30.16
CA SER A 88 16.80 -18.71 30.39
C SER A 88 17.16 -18.84 31.86
N LYS A 89 18.12 -19.72 32.15
CA LYS A 89 18.73 -19.91 33.48
C LYS A 89 19.41 -18.64 34.03
N ASN A 90 19.71 -17.67 33.17
CA ASN A 90 20.41 -16.43 33.52
C ASN A 90 19.50 -15.19 33.57
N GLY A 91 18.17 -15.36 33.46
CA GLY A 91 17.21 -14.25 33.40
C GLY A 91 16.99 -13.69 31.99
N PRO A 92 16.33 -12.52 31.84
CA PRO A 92 16.06 -11.93 30.52
C PRO A 92 17.37 -11.69 29.77
N GLN A 93 17.46 -12.22 28.56
CA GLN A 93 18.62 -11.96 27.70
C GLN A 93 18.57 -10.54 27.13
N VAL A 94 17.35 -10.03 26.90
CA VAL A 94 17.08 -8.70 26.40
C VAL A 94 16.11 -7.97 27.33
N VAL A 95 16.47 -6.75 27.72
CA VAL A 95 15.59 -5.80 28.39
C VAL A 95 15.25 -4.71 27.38
N SER A 96 14.01 -4.71 26.90
CA SER A 96 13.51 -3.77 25.90
C SER A 96 13.76 -2.31 26.33
N GLY A 97 14.36 -1.52 25.44
CA GLY A 97 14.74 -0.12 25.66
C GLY A 97 16.04 0.08 26.44
N GLU A 98 16.61 -0.98 27.04
CA GLU A 98 17.71 -0.90 28.00
C GLU A 98 18.89 -1.79 27.56
N PRO A 99 19.65 -1.36 26.53
CA PRO A 99 20.77 -2.15 26.00
C PRO A 99 21.89 -2.37 27.03
N GLU A 100 22.08 -1.42 27.96
CA GLU A 100 23.08 -1.52 29.04
C GLU A 100 22.66 -2.52 30.13
N SER A 101 21.38 -2.86 30.20
CA SER A 101 20.84 -3.83 31.16
C SER A 101 20.60 -5.21 30.54
N SER A 102 20.94 -5.39 29.25
CA SER A 102 20.67 -6.61 28.50
C SER A 102 21.86 -7.56 28.53
N LEU A 103 21.66 -8.79 29.02
CA LEU A 103 22.73 -9.79 29.10
C LEU A 103 23.30 -10.16 27.72
N LEU A 104 22.46 -10.14 26.67
CA LEU A 104 22.90 -10.37 25.29
C LEU A 104 24.03 -9.40 24.90
N VAL A 105 23.88 -8.12 25.22
CA VAL A 105 24.89 -7.08 24.96
C VAL A 105 26.17 -7.39 25.72
N TRP A 106 26.06 -7.66 27.02
CA TRP A 106 27.22 -7.96 27.85
C TRP A 106 28.00 -9.17 27.31
N LYS A 107 27.29 -10.19 26.83
CA LYS A 107 27.92 -11.39 26.28
C LYS A 107 28.58 -11.15 24.92
N ILE A 108 28.04 -10.33 24.03
CA ILE A 108 28.68 -10.06 22.72
C ILE A 108 29.81 -9.03 22.81
N GLU A 109 29.81 -8.16 23.82
CA GLU A 109 30.88 -7.17 24.05
C GLU A 109 31.96 -7.66 25.02
N GLY A 110 31.63 -8.64 25.89
CA GLY A 110 32.51 -9.14 26.94
C GLY A 110 32.66 -8.19 28.14
N LEU A 111 31.86 -7.12 28.20
CA LEU A 111 31.91 -6.07 29.23
C LEU A 111 30.51 -5.82 29.82
N ASP A 112 30.43 -5.51 31.12
CA ASP A 112 29.21 -5.00 31.74
C ASP A 112 29.04 -3.49 31.50
N ALA A 113 27.90 -2.92 31.89
CA ALA A 113 27.61 -1.48 31.79
C ALA A 113 28.64 -0.57 32.51
N SER A 114 29.48 -1.12 33.40
CA SER A 114 30.55 -0.40 34.09
C SER A 114 31.92 -0.59 33.42
N GLY A 115 31.98 -1.27 32.28
CA GLY A 115 33.21 -1.58 31.54
C GLY A 115 34.06 -2.68 32.18
N ARG A 116 33.49 -3.49 33.08
CA ARG A 116 34.20 -4.62 33.69
C ARG A 116 33.95 -5.89 32.87
N ALA A 117 34.95 -6.77 32.78
CA ALA A 117 34.78 -8.06 32.14
C ALA A 117 33.61 -8.83 32.77
N VAL A 118 32.68 -9.29 31.94
CA VAL A 118 31.58 -10.15 32.40
C VAL A 118 32.06 -11.59 32.60
N PHE A 119 31.24 -12.42 33.26
CA PHE A 119 31.60 -13.81 33.50
C PHE A 119 31.72 -14.60 32.18
N GLY A 120 32.80 -15.37 32.07
CA GLY A 120 33.14 -16.15 30.89
C GLY A 120 33.58 -15.30 29.70
N ASP A 121 33.92 -15.97 28.61
CA ASP A 121 34.42 -15.33 27.40
C ASP A 121 33.29 -14.67 26.58
N PRO A 122 33.60 -13.65 25.75
CA PRO A 122 32.63 -13.03 24.85
C PRO A 122 32.13 -14.02 23.79
N MET A 123 30.89 -13.83 23.36
CA MET A 123 30.26 -14.59 22.29
C MET A 123 30.47 -13.90 20.93
N PRO A 124 30.63 -14.67 19.84
CA PRO A 124 30.53 -16.13 19.78
C PRO A 124 31.84 -16.86 20.16
N LEU A 125 31.75 -17.81 21.10
CA LEU A 125 32.92 -18.54 21.62
C LEU A 125 33.58 -19.41 20.55
N GLY A 126 34.90 -19.33 20.40
CA GLY A 126 35.67 -20.15 19.46
C GLY A 126 35.44 -19.80 17.98
N ARG A 127 34.77 -18.68 17.70
CA ARG A 127 34.52 -18.13 16.36
C ARG A 127 34.92 -16.65 16.30
N PRO A 128 34.99 -16.04 15.10
CA PRO A 128 35.16 -14.58 15.00
C PRO A 128 34.07 -13.85 15.80
N LEU A 129 34.50 -12.86 16.59
CA LEU A 129 33.58 -11.97 17.30
C LEU A 129 32.78 -11.11 16.32
N LEU A 130 31.63 -10.61 16.79
CA LEU A 130 30.83 -9.67 16.03
C LEU A 130 31.63 -8.39 15.76
N THR A 131 31.43 -7.82 14.58
CA THR A 131 31.97 -6.51 14.23
C THR A 131 31.28 -5.42 15.05
N ALA A 132 31.96 -4.27 15.22
CA ALA A 132 31.36 -3.12 15.92
C ALA A 132 30.01 -2.69 15.30
N GLY A 133 29.85 -2.83 13.97
CA GLY A 133 28.58 -2.52 13.30
C GLY A 133 27.47 -3.55 13.55
N GLU A 134 27.79 -4.82 13.75
CA GLU A 134 26.80 -5.86 14.13
C GLU A 134 26.40 -5.72 15.60
N VAL A 135 27.36 -5.41 16.49
CA VAL A 135 27.05 -5.09 17.88
C VAL A 135 26.16 -3.85 17.93
N ALA A 136 26.48 -2.80 17.19
CA ALA A 136 25.66 -1.59 17.11
C ALA A 136 24.23 -1.86 16.61
N GLN A 137 24.04 -2.78 15.65
CA GLN A 137 22.69 -3.21 15.23
C GLN A 137 21.90 -3.85 16.38
N VAL A 138 22.53 -4.74 17.15
CA VAL A 138 21.90 -5.35 18.33
C VAL A 138 21.55 -4.27 19.38
N ARG A 139 22.43 -3.29 19.62
CA ARG A 139 22.15 -2.19 20.56
C ARG A 139 20.94 -1.39 20.09
N THR A 140 20.93 -0.94 18.83
CA THR A 140 19.85 -0.13 18.26
C THR A 140 18.51 -0.87 18.30
N TRP A 141 18.48 -2.16 17.95
CA TRP A 141 17.26 -2.95 18.07
C TRP A 141 16.70 -2.96 19.51
N ILE A 142 17.57 -3.16 20.51
CA ILE A 142 17.15 -3.16 21.92
C ILE A 142 16.70 -1.76 22.35
N GLU A 143 17.45 -0.72 22.00
CA GLU A 143 17.12 0.70 22.28
C GLU A 143 15.77 1.10 21.71
N GLU A 144 15.44 0.63 20.50
CA GLU A 144 14.16 0.89 19.82
C GLU A 144 13.00 0.02 20.35
N GLY A 145 13.22 -0.71 21.45
CA GLY A 145 12.19 -1.48 22.13
C GLY A 145 12.17 -2.96 21.78
N ALA A 146 13.24 -3.50 21.19
CA ALA A 146 13.38 -4.89 20.79
C ALA A 146 12.23 -5.36 19.87
N LEU A 147 11.82 -4.51 18.92
CA LEU A 147 10.67 -4.76 18.05
C LEU A 147 10.88 -5.96 17.13
N TRP A 148 9.87 -6.84 17.02
CA TRP A 148 9.89 -7.97 16.08
C TRP A 148 10.02 -7.48 14.62
N SER A 149 9.21 -6.50 14.24
CA SER A 149 9.12 -5.89 12.91
C SER A 149 8.53 -4.47 13.01
N ILE A 150 8.46 -3.74 11.88
CA ILE A 150 7.90 -2.36 11.80
C ILE A 150 6.42 -2.31 12.25
N ALA A 151 5.68 -3.40 12.02
CA ALA A 151 4.35 -3.73 12.54
C ALA A 151 4.11 -5.23 12.22
N PRO A 152 3.21 -5.94 12.93
CA PRO A 152 2.78 -7.28 12.51
C PRO A 152 2.33 -7.23 11.04
N PRO A 153 2.59 -8.28 10.23
CA PRO A 153 2.05 -8.33 8.88
C PRO A 153 0.54 -8.13 8.94
N SER A 154 0.04 -7.18 8.15
CA SER A 154 -1.38 -6.87 8.06
C SER A 154 -2.00 -7.57 6.85
N PRO A 155 -3.23 -8.09 6.94
CA PRO A 155 -3.90 -8.62 5.76
C PRO A 155 -4.08 -7.54 4.68
N PRO A 156 -4.32 -7.92 3.40
CA PRO A 156 -4.76 -7.00 2.38
C PRO A 156 -6.01 -6.23 2.83
N ARG A 157 -6.00 -4.92 2.62
CA ARG A 157 -7.13 -4.03 2.85
C ARG A 157 -7.60 -3.46 1.52
N VAL A 158 -8.88 -3.14 1.41
CA VAL A 158 -9.39 -2.42 0.24
C VAL A 158 -9.01 -0.95 0.38
N LEU A 159 -8.28 -0.41 -0.60
CA LEU A 159 -8.01 1.02 -0.72
C LEU A 159 -9.19 1.76 -1.35
N SER A 160 -9.75 1.19 -2.41
CA SER A 160 -10.87 1.80 -3.13
C SER A 160 -11.66 0.76 -3.90
N ALA A 161 -12.91 1.11 -4.19
CA ALA A 161 -13.74 0.42 -5.15
C ALA A 161 -14.40 1.43 -6.08
N ALA A 162 -14.65 1.06 -7.33
CA ALA A 162 -15.32 1.92 -8.30
C ALA A 162 -16.07 1.09 -9.34
N ALA A 163 -17.21 1.56 -9.82
CA ALA A 163 -17.87 0.96 -10.97
C ALA A 163 -17.13 1.35 -12.26
N LEU A 164 -16.71 0.35 -13.04
CA LEU A 164 -16.17 0.55 -14.40
C LEU A 164 -17.29 0.59 -15.44
N GLY A 165 -18.46 0.06 -15.09
CA GLY A 165 -19.68 0.07 -15.89
C GLY A 165 -20.85 -0.52 -15.10
N GLU A 166 -21.98 -0.70 -15.76
CA GLU A 166 -23.19 -1.21 -15.11
C GLU A 166 -23.02 -2.60 -14.49
N THR A 167 -22.18 -3.45 -15.08
CA THR A 167 -21.99 -4.84 -14.62
C THR A 167 -20.55 -5.15 -14.20
N THR A 168 -19.72 -4.11 -14.00
CA THR A 168 -18.30 -4.29 -13.68
C THR A 168 -17.86 -3.33 -12.59
N VAL A 169 -17.17 -3.86 -11.58
CA VAL A 169 -16.64 -3.10 -10.44
C VAL A 169 -15.17 -3.42 -10.29
N GLU A 170 -14.34 -2.40 -10.13
CA GLU A 170 -12.95 -2.50 -9.75
C GLU A 170 -12.81 -2.42 -8.23
N VAL A 171 -11.90 -3.23 -7.69
CA VAL A 171 -11.45 -3.15 -6.29
C VAL A 171 -9.92 -3.12 -6.29
N ILE A 172 -9.37 -2.12 -5.60
CA ILE A 172 -7.94 -1.89 -5.44
C ILE A 172 -7.56 -2.19 -3.98
N PHE A 173 -6.51 -2.97 -3.78
CA PHE A 173 -5.96 -3.33 -2.47
C PHE A 173 -4.74 -2.49 -2.11
N ASP A 174 -4.39 -2.45 -0.83
CA ASP A 174 -3.23 -1.69 -0.32
C ASP A 174 -1.88 -2.36 -0.56
N LYS A 175 -1.91 -3.61 -1.04
CA LYS A 175 -0.76 -4.45 -1.35
C LYS A 175 -1.14 -5.56 -2.32
N ALA A 176 -0.14 -6.32 -2.74
CA ALA A 176 -0.33 -7.49 -3.58
C ALA A 176 -1.23 -8.55 -2.91
N VAL A 177 -2.11 -9.15 -3.71
CA VAL A 177 -3.01 -10.24 -3.31
C VAL A 177 -2.65 -11.53 -4.05
N GLU A 178 -2.83 -12.65 -3.38
CA GLU A 178 -2.61 -13.97 -3.97
C GLU A 178 -3.76 -14.29 -4.93
N THR A 179 -3.39 -14.63 -6.17
CA THR A 179 -4.33 -14.78 -7.30
C THR A 179 -5.48 -15.74 -7.03
N ASN A 180 -5.23 -16.94 -6.49
CA ASN A 180 -6.29 -17.94 -6.35
C ASN A 180 -7.34 -17.49 -5.33
N SER A 181 -6.91 -16.97 -4.18
CA SER A 181 -7.80 -16.42 -3.16
C SER A 181 -8.59 -15.21 -3.67
N ALA A 182 -7.95 -14.37 -4.48
CA ALA A 182 -8.55 -13.17 -5.05
C ALA A 182 -9.60 -13.48 -6.13
N GLN A 183 -9.52 -14.63 -6.82
CA GLN A 183 -10.50 -15.06 -7.84
C GLN A 183 -11.76 -15.71 -7.26
N VAL A 184 -11.79 -16.02 -5.96
CA VAL A 184 -12.95 -16.65 -5.32
C VAL A 184 -14.07 -15.62 -5.11
N ALA A 185 -15.12 -15.67 -5.93
CA ALA A 185 -16.24 -14.73 -5.87
C ALA A 185 -16.91 -14.65 -4.48
N THR A 186 -16.95 -15.75 -3.72
CA THR A 186 -17.55 -15.76 -2.38
C THR A 186 -16.74 -15.01 -1.32
N ASN A 187 -15.52 -14.58 -1.64
CA ASN A 187 -14.72 -13.71 -0.76
C ASN A 187 -15.18 -12.24 -0.81
N TYR A 188 -16.13 -11.92 -1.70
CA TYR A 188 -16.64 -10.59 -1.94
C TYR A 188 -18.14 -10.56 -1.71
N ASN A 189 -18.62 -9.54 -1.01
CA ASN A 189 -20.04 -9.26 -0.84
C ASN A 189 -20.30 -7.81 -1.23
N LEU A 190 -21.05 -7.62 -2.31
CA LEU A 190 -21.44 -6.30 -2.80
C LEU A 190 -22.91 -6.07 -2.46
N GLN A 191 -23.21 -4.93 -1.84
CA GLN A 191 -24.57 -4.56 -1.49
C GLN A 191 -24.82 -3.07 -1.76
N GLU A 192 -26.07 -2.74 -2.06
CA GLU A 192 -26.56 -1.37 -1.98
C GLU A 192 -26.61 -0.91 -0.51
N PHE A 193 -26.56 0.41 -0.29
CA PHE A 193 -26.57 0.99 1.06
C PHE A 193 -27.84 0.66 1.87
N ASP A 194 -28.93 0.27 1.21
CA ASP A 194 -30.16 -0.22 1.86
C ASP A 194 -30.10 -1.73 2.22
N GLY A 195 -28.97 -2.38 1.96
CA GLY A 195 -28.72 -3.79 2.23
C GLY A 195 -29.15 -4.75 1.12
N GLN A 196 -29.58 -4.27 -0.06
CA GLN A 196 -29.89 -5.17 -1.18
C GLN A 196 -28.60 -5.76 -1.78
N PRO A 197 -28.44 -7.09 -1.83
CA PRO A 197 -27.22 -7.71 -2.36
C PRO A 197 -27.19 -7.64 -3.89
N VAL A 198 -26.00 -7.43 -4.44
CA VAL A 198 -25.70 -7.50 -5.87
C VAL A 198 -24.89 -8.77 -6.15
N ALA A 199 -25.41 -9.65 -7.00
CA ALA A 199 -24.76 -10.92 -7.29
C ALA A 199 -23.44 -10.73 -8.04
N ILE A 200 -22.37 -11.36 -7.54
CA ILE A 200 -21.06 -11.43 -8.21
C ILE A 200 -20.96 -12.78 -8.91
N VAL A 201 -20.75 -12.76 -10.22
CA VAL A 201 -20.65 -13.95 -11.07
C VAL A 201 -19.22 -14.49 -11.11
N SER A 202 -18.25 -13.60 -11.24
CA SER A 202 -16.82 -13.96 -11.28
C SER A 202 -15.95 -12.78 -10.88
N VAL A 203 -14.68 -13.08 -10.57
CA VAL A 203 -13.66 -12.08 -10.23
C VAL A 203 -12.43 -12.34 -11.10
N GLN A 204 -11.97 -11.30 -11.81
CA GLN A 204 -10.76 -11.30 -12.62
C GLN A 204 -9.65 -10.57 -11.85
N VAL A 205 -8.44 -11.12 -11.81
CA VAL A 205 -7.28 -10.43 -11.22
C VAL A 205 -6.56 -9.69 -12.35
N GLU A 206 -6.48 -8.37 -12.24
CA GLU A 206 -5.91 -7.48 -13.27
C GLU A 206 -4.79 -6.60 -12.69
N GLY A 207 -3.70 -7.24 -12.28
CA GLY A 207 -2.58 -6.60 -11.60
C GLY A 207 -2.21 -7.36 -10.34
N SER A 208 -1.21 -6.87 -9.58
CA SER A 208 -0.83 -7.48 -8.30
C SER A 208 -1.82 -7.15 -7.18
N ASP A 209 -2.49 -6.00 -7.24
CA ASP A 209 -3.30 -5.39 -6.18
C ASP A 209 -4.70 -4.98 -6.68
N ARG A 210 -5.10 -5.44 -7.85
CA ARG A 210 -6.31 -4.99 -8.54
C ARG A 210 -7.14 -6.17 -9.02
N VAL A 211 -8.43 -6.13 -8.71
CA VAL A 211 -9.41 -7.11 -9.19
C VAL A 211 -10.60 -6.42 -9.83
N VAL A 212 -11.23 -7.10 -10.79
CA VAL A 212 -12.44 -6.67 -11.46
C VAL A 212 -13.53 -7.71 -11.23
N LEU A 213 -14.61 -7.30 -10.56
CA LEU A 213 -15.80 -8.11 -10.32
C LEU A 213 -16.75 -7.99 -11.51
N ILE A 214 -17.28 -9.13 -11.95
CA ILE A 214 -18.33 -9.22 -12.95
C ILE A 214 -19.64 -9.52 -12.25
N LEU A 215 -20.66 -8.68 -12.48
CA LEU A 215 -21.94 -8.73 -11.78
C LEU A 215 -23.00 -9.49 -12.58
N GLY A 216 -23.96 -10.08 -11.87
CA GLY A 216 -25.10 -10.79 -12.44
C GLY A 216 -26.28 -9.89 -12.83
N ALA A 217 -26.27 -8.64 -12.39
CA ALA A 217 -27.28 -7.63 -12.68
C ALA A 217 -26.62 -6.24 -12.78
N PRO A 218 -27.20 -5.31 -13.55
CA PRO A 218 -26.69 -3.95 -13.65
C PRO A 218 -26.86 -3.21 -12.32
N LEU A 219 -25.89 -2.37 -11.99
CA LEU A 219 -25.93 -1.46 -10.85
C LEU A 219 -27.03 -0.42 -11.04
N SER A 220 -27.76 -0.15 -9.97
CA SER A 220 -28.75 0.92 -9.89
C SER A 220 -28.08 2.29 -9.96
N ALA A 221 -28.38 3.07 -11.01
CA ALA A 221 -27.82 4.40 -11.24
C ALA A 221 -28.12 5.36 -10.07
N GLY A 222 -27.10 6.09 -9.62
CA GLY A 222 -27.19 7.08 -8.53
C GLY A 222 -27.05 6.48 -7.12
N ASN A 223 -27.11 5.15 -6.98
CA ASN A 223 -27.06 4.50 -5.67
C ASN A 223 -25.62 4.39 -5.12
N ARG A 224 -25.54 4.29 -3.80
CA ARG A 224 -24.31 3.98 -3.05
C ARG A 224 -24.22 2.47 -2.84
N PHE A 225 -23.02 1.95 -2.95
CA PHE A 225 -22.70 0.55 -2.76
C PHE A 225 -21.57 0.40 -1.75
N GLU A 226 -21.58 -0.71 -1.02
CA GLU A 226 -20.50 -1.14 -0.13
C GLU A 226 -20.01 -2.51 -0.62
N ILE A 227 -18.69 -2.64 -0.76
CA ILE A 227 -18.03 -3.92 -0.95
C ILE A 227 -17.41 -4.36 0.38
N LEU A 228 -17.64 -5.61 0.78
CA LEU A 228 -16.98 -6.27 1.89
C LEU A 228 -16.14 -7.44 1.35
N VAL A 229 -14.90 -7.53 1.80
CA VAL A 229 -13.91 -8.52 1.37
C VAL A 229 -13.40 -9.30 2.56
N SER A 230 -13.53 -10.63 2.49
CA SER A 230 -13.04 -11.58 3.49
C SER A 230 -12.49 -12.83 2.80
N GLY A 231 -11.30 -13.29 3.19
CA GLY A 231 -10.70 -14.51 2.63
C GLY A 231 -9.73 -14.30 1.46
N VAL A 232 -9.57 -13.06 0.97
CA VAL A 232 -8.49 -12.71 0.03
C VAL A 232 -7.18 -12.60 0.81
N THR A 233 -6.16 -13.36 0.43
CA THR A 233 -4.85 -13.40 1.10
C THR A 233 -3.80 -12.58 0.35
N ASP A 234 -2.73 -12.19 1.03
CA ASP A 234 -1.48 -11.79 0.36
C ASP A 234 -0.60 -13.02 0.04
N ASP A 235 0.58 -12.78 -0.53
CA ASP A 235 1.58 -13.82 -0.83
C ASP A 235 2.10 -14.55 0.42
N SER A 236 1.91 -13.97 1.61
CA SER A 236 2.27 -14.61 2.89
C SER A 236 1.17 -15.51 3.46
N GLY A 237 -0.01 -15.53 2.81
CA GLY A 237 -1.17 -16.32 3.21
C GLY A 237 -2.06 -15.63 4.25
N LEU A 238 -1.86 -14.35 4.53
CA LEU A 238 -2.63 -13.63 5.53
C LEU A 238 -3.95 -13.10 4.93
N ALA A 239 -5.09 -13.60 5.43
CA ALA A 239 -6.41 -13.33 4.86
C ALA A 239 -7.05 -12.04 5.38
N SER A 240 -7.61 -11.25 4.46
CA SER A 240 -8.55 -10.17 4.76
C SER A 240 -9.74 -10.67 5.57
N ASN A 241 -10.20 -9.84 6.52
CA ASN A 241 -11.34 -10.14 7.35
C ASN A 241 -12.19 -8.88 7.52
N GLY A 242 -13.18 -8.72 6.64
CA GLY A 242 -14.08 -7.57 6.63
C GLY A 242 -13.44 -6.28 6.12
N ALA A 243 -12.50 -6.36 5.18
CA ALA A 243 -11.99 -5.16 4.51
C ALA A 243 -13.09 -4.57 3.61
N SER A 244 -13.34 -3.26 3.67
CA SER A 244 -14.45 -2.66 2.93
C SER A 244 -14.11 -1.34 2.25
N ALA A 245 -14.90 -1.00 1.24
CA ALA A 245 -14.94 0.31 0.61
C ALA A 245 -16.35 0.64 0.12
N GLU A 246 -16.65 1.93 0.03
CA GLU A 246 -17.89 2.43 -0.55
C GLU A 246 -17.63 3.09 -1.90
N PHE A 247 -18.61 3.02 -2.79
CA PHE A 247 -18.61 3.78 -4.04
C PHE A 247 -20.03 4.17 -4.46
N ARG A 248 -20.13 5.05 -5.46
CA ARG A 248 -21.39 5.38 -6.12
C ARG A 248 -21.32 4.95 -7.57
N PHE A 249 -22.43 4.45 -8.10
CA PHE A 249 -22.54 4.23 -9.53
C PHE A 249 -23.20 5.44 -10.19
N THR A 250 -22.49 6.08 -11.10
CA THR A 250 -23.04 7.14 -11.96
C THR A 250 -22.79 6.72 -13.41
N PRO A 251 -23.83 6.31 -14.15
CA PRO A 251 -23.66 5.84 -15.52
C PRO A 251 -23.17 6.98 -16.41
N VAL A 252 -22.21 6.70 -17.29
CA VAL A 252 -21.78 7.65 -18.33
C VAL A 252 -22.90 7.78 -19.36
N VAL A 253 -23.31 9.02 -19.64
CA VAL A 253 -24.33 9.33 -20.63
C VAL A 253 -23.65 9.84 -21.89
N SER A 254 -23.89 9.15 -23.02
CA SER A 254 -23.38 9.57 -24.32
C SER A 254 -24.38 10.48 -25.04
N LEU A 255 -23.85 11.55 -25.65
CA LEU A 255 -24.66 12.39 -26.51
C LEU A 255 -25.24 11.58 -27.66
N ALA A 256 -24.41 10.83 -28.38
CA ALA A 256 -24.83 10.10 -29.56
C ALA A 256 -25.81 8.96 -29.24
N ALA A 257 -25.58 8.21 -28.16
CA ALA A 257 -26.32 6.99 -27.87
C ALA A 257 -27.59 7.23 -27.01
N GLN A 258 -27.59 8.20 -26.10
CA GLN A 258 -28.71 8.42 -25.17
C GLN A 258 -29.45 9.74 -25.40
N ILE A 259 -28.75 10.84 -25.70
CA ILE A 259 -29.37 12.16 -25.80
C ILE A 259 -29.93 12.45 -27.19
N GLN A 260 -29.15 12.16 -28.24
CA GLN A 260 -29.52 12.42 -29.63
C GLN A 260 -30.81 11.71 -30.06
N PRO A 261 -31.09 10.45 -29.66
CA PRO A 261 -32.38 9.82 -29.94
C PRO A 261 -33.57 10.59 -29.37
N VAL A 262 -33.43 11.21 -28.19
CA VAL A 262 -34.50 12.03 -27.57
C VAL A 262 -34.71 13.32 -28.36
N PHE A 263 -33.62 13.97 -28.81
CA PHE A 263 -33.74 15.11 -29.72
C PHE A 263 -34.44 14.73 -31.02
N ASN A 264 -34.02 13.64 -31.67
CA ASN A 264 -34.61 13.18 -32.93
C ASN A 264 -36.09 12.86 -32.80
N ALA A 265 -36.50 12.27 -31.67
CA ALA A 265 -37.88 11.87 -31.45
C ALA A 265 -38.83 13.05 -31.16
N GLY A 266 -38.35 14.10 -30.47
CA GLY A 266 -39.22 15.13 -29.91
C GLY A 266 -38.88 16.59 -30.24
N CYS A 267 -37.73 16.87 -30.86
CA CYS A 267 -37.24 18.25 -31.02
C CYS A 267 -36.71 18.54 -32.43
N ALA A 268 -35.90 17.64 -32.99
CA ALA A 268 -35.19 17.80 -34.26
C ALA A 268 -36.06 17.41 -35.45
N PHE A 269 -37.11 18.19 -35.71
CA PHE A 269 -37.91 18.10 -36.92
C PHE A 269 -38.11 19.47 -37.56
N VAL A 270 -38.38 19.44 -38.87
CA VAL A 270 -38.50 20.66 -39.70
C VAL A 270 -39.60 21.56 -39.15
N GLY A 271 -39.26 22.85 -38.94
CA GLY A 271 -40.16 23.83 -38.32
C GLY A 271 -40.03 23.92 -36.80
N CYS A 272 -39.30 23.01 -36.15
CA CYS A 272 -38.85 23.13 -34.76
C CYS A 272 -37.33 23.24 -34.74
N HIS A 273 -36.57 22.20 -34.37
CA HIS A 273 -35.12 22.30 -34.20
C HIS A 273 -34.32 21.43 -35.17
N ALA A 274 -34.70 21.37 -36.45
CA ALA A 274 -33.93 20.70 -37.50
C ALA A 274 -33.49 21.67 -38.59
N ALA A 275 -32.40 21.33 -39.29
CA ALA A 275 -31.96 22.04 -40.47
C ALA A 275 -33.01 21.94 -41.60
N SER A 276 -33.28 23.06 -42.26
CA SER A 276 -34.18 23.12 -43.41
C SER A 276 -33.80 24.29 -44.31
N ASP A 277 -33.99 24.10 -45.62
CA ASP A 277 -33.89 25.15 -46.64
C ASP A 277 -35.18 25.98 -46.78
N GLN A 278 -36.27 25.53 -46.16
CA GLN A 278 -37.61 26.11 -46.29
C GLN A 278 -38.09 26.81 -45.03
N PHE A 279 -37.71 26.31 -43.85
CA PHE A 279 -38.15 26.82 -42.56
C PHE A 279 -36.95 27.15 -41.67
N ALA A 280 -36.95 28.33 -41.07
CA ALA A 280 -35.94 28.66 -40.07
C ALA A 280 -36.16 27.79 -38.82
N PRO A 281 -35.10 27.20 -38.25
CA PRO A 281 -35.21 26.48 -36.98
C PRO A 281 -35.59 27.44 -35.85
N GLY A 282 -36.40 26.96 -34.91
CA GLY A 282 -36.84 27.68 -33.74
C GLY A 282 -35.65 28.19 -32.93
N ALA A 283 -35.66 29.49 -32.65
CA ALA A 283 -34.57 30.19 -31.96
C ALA A 283 -33.19 30.00 -32.60
N ASP A 284 -33.14 29.79 -33.92
CA ASP A 284 -31.92 29.53 -34.69
C ASP A 284 -31.10 28.33 -34.19
N LEU A 285 -31.76 27.36 -33.52
CA LEU A 285 -31.13 26.19 -32.92
C LEU A 285 -31.47 24.91 -33.68
N VAL A 286 -30.43 24.22 -34.15
CA VAL A 286 -30.49 22.92 -34.82
C VAL A 286 -29.95 21.83 -33.90
N LEU A 287 -30.78 20.82 -33.67
CA LEU A 287 -30.51 19.67 -32.79
C LEU A 287 -30.32 18.37 -33.57
N ASP A 288 -30.11 18.46 -34.88
CA ASP A 288 -29.74 17.31 -35.69
C ASP A 288 -28.43 16.69 -35.18
N ALA A 289 -28.28 15.38 -35.42
CA ALA A 289 -27.06 14.68 -35.09
C ALA A 289 -25.83 15.39 -35.68
N GLN A 290 -24.69 15.30 -34.99
CA GLN A 290 -23.43 15.98 -35.32
C GLN A 290 -23.46 17.52 -35.28
N ILE A 291 -24.63 18.15 -35.16
CA ILE A 291 -24.77 19.62 -35.05
C ILE A 291 -25.12 20.03 -33.62
N ALA A 292 -25.95 19.23 -32.94
CA ALA A 292 -26.50 19.54 -31.63
C ALA A 292 -25.45 19.97 -30.61
N SER A 293 -24.35 19.22 -30.45
CA SER A 293 -23.29 19.56 -29.50
C SER A 293 -22.73 20.97 -29.74
N ALA A 294 -22.32 21.24 -30.98
CA ALA A 294 -21.69 22.51 -31.36
C ALA A 294 -22.62 23.72 -31.17
N GLN A 295 -23.93 23.53 -31.28
CA GLN A 295 -24.92 24.59 -31.08
C GLN A 295 -25.46 24.70 -29.66
N LEU A 296 -25.24 23.70 -28.80
CA LEU A 296 -25.71 23.71 -27.41
C LEU A 296 -24.60 24.09 -26.43
N VAL A 297 -23.45 23.42 -26.54
CA VAL A 297 -22.44 23.42 -25.48
C VAL A 297 -21.67 24.74 -25.48
N GLY A 298 -21.79 25.49 -24.39
CA GLY A 298 -21.19 26.81 -24.21
C GLY A 298 -21.83 27.93 -25.05
N GLN A 299 -22.89 27.64 -25.81
CA GLN A 299 -23.51 28.62 -26.70
C GLN A 299 -24.53 29.50 -25.99
N SER A 300 -24.57 30.78 -26.34
CA SER A 300 -25.57 31.71 -25.81
C SER A 300 -26.96 31.43 -26.37
N SER A 301 -27.99 31.55 -25.54
CA SER A 301 -29.37 31.41 -25.97
C SER A 301 -29.82 32.62 -26.78
N ALA A 302 -30.31 32.40 -28.01
CA ALA A 302 -30.92 33.45 -28.82
C ALA A 302 -32.27 33.92 -28.26
N GLN A 303 -32.98 33.05 -27.53
CA GLN A 303 -34.29 33.36 -26.95
C GLN A 303 -34.19 34.08 -25.59
N ALA A 304 -33.17 33.79 -24.80
CA ALA A 304 -33.01 34.30 -23.44
C ALA A 304 -31.64 34.96 -23.25
N ALA A 305 -31.60 36.29 -23.36
CA ALA A 305 -30.36 37.06 -23.24
C ALA A 305 -29.65 36.80 -21.90
N GLY A 306 -28.34 36.54 -21.98
CA GLY A 306 -27.50 36.26 -20.81
C GLY A 306 -27.55 34.81 -20.29
N GLN A 307 -28.33 33.93 -20.91
CA GLN A 307 -28.38 32.51 -20.59
C GLN A 307 -27.51 31.70 -21.57
N ILE A 308 -26.89 30.64 -21.08
CA ILE A 308 -26.15 29.66 -21.90
C ILE A 308 -27.01 28.41 -22.06
N LEU A 309 -27.09 27.88 -23.29
CA LEU A 309 -27.92 26.71 -23.63
C LEU A 309 -27.50 25.49 -22.80
N VAL A 310 -26.22 25.11 -22.84
CA VAL A 310 -25.63 24.09 -21.97
C VAL A 310 -24.33 24.60 -21.38
N VAL A 311 -24.23 24.60 -20.05
CA VAL A 311 -23.01 24.89 -19.29
C VAL A 311 -22.41 23.56 -18.83
N PRO A 312 -21.31 23.08 -19.44
CA PRO A 312 -20.63 21.87 -19.00
C PRO A 312 -20.36 21.84 -17.50
N GLY A 313 -20.77 20.76 -16.84
CA GLY A 313 -20.61 20.55 -15.41
C GLY A 313 -21.61 21.30 -14.52
N ASP A 314 -22.47 22.16 -15.07
CA ASP A 314 -23.46 22.92 -14.30
C ASP A 314 -24.88 22.81 -14.91
N PRO A 315 -25.64 21.78 -14.51
CA PRO A 315 -27.04 21.65 -14.93
C PRO A 315 -27.93 22.78 -14.43
N GLY A 316 -27.60 23.40 -13.30
CA GLY A 316 -28.39 24.49 -12.71
C GLY A 316 -28.27 25.79 -13.50
N ALA A 317 -27.12 26.01 -14.14
CA ALA A 317 -26.88 27.15 -15.03
C ALA A 317 -27.25 26.87 -16.51
N SER A 318 -27.68 25.65 -16.84
CA SER A 318 -27.98 25.24 -18.22
C SER A 318 -29.42 25.52 -18.62
N TYR A 319 -29.63 26.47 -19.51
CA TYR A 319 -30.95 26.89 -19.96
C TYR A 319 -31.74 25.76 -20.64
N LEU A 320 -31.08 24.87 -21.38
CA LEU A 320 -31.73 23.71 -22.00
C LEU A 320 -32.46 22.87 -20.94
N LEU A 321 -31.81 22.57 -19.81
CA LEU A 321 -32.43 21.75 -18.77
C LEU A 321 -33.63 22.45 -18.13
N ALA A 322 -33.51 23.76 -17.89
CA ALA A 322 -34.63 24.59 -17.40
C ALA A 322 -35.82 24.60 -18.39
N LYS A 323 -35.56 24.49 -19.69
CA LYS A 323 -36.61 24.39 -20.71
C LYS A 323 -37.26 23.02 -20.73
N LEU A 324 -36.52 21.94 -20.49
CA LEU A 324 -37.05 20.58 -20.48
C LEU A 324 -37.89 20.29 -19.22
N ASP A 325 -37.46 20.78 -18.05
CA ASP A 325 -38.19 20.61 -16.78
C ASP A 325 -39.32 21.64 -16.59
N GLY A 326 -39.31 22.73 -17.37
CA GLY A 326 -40.32 23.79 -17.31
C GLY A 326 -40.08 24.85 -16.25
N SER A 327 -38.89 24.88 -15.65
CA SER A 327 -38.48 25.91 -14.68
C SER A 327 -37.94 27.19 -15.31
N ALA A 328 -37.71 27.20 -16.63
CA ALA A 328 -37.24 28.38 -17.35
C ALA A 328 -38.15 29.60 -17.14
N THR A 329 -37.53 30.73 -16.80
CA THR A 329 -38.24 32.01 -16.59
C THR A 329 -38.55 32.74 -17.91
N ILE A 330 -37.87 32.38 -19.00
CA ILE A 330 -38.05 32.97 -20.33
C ILE A 330 -38.39 31.85 -21.32
N GLY A 331 -39.48 32.07 -22.08
CA GLY A 331 -39.99 31.16 -23.10
C GLY A 331 -40.66 29.89 -22.57
N ASP A 332 -41.40 29.20 -23.43
CA ASP A 332 -42.22 28.03 -23.03
C ASP A 332 -41.41 26.76 -22.78
N ARG A 333 -41.96 25.84 -21.99
CA ARG A 333 -41.40 24.49 -21.77
C ARG A 333 -41.26 23.73 -23.09
N MET A 334 -40.16 23.00 -23.24
CA MET A 334 -39.89 22.13 -24.39
C MET A 334 -40.09 20.65 -24.05
N PRO A 335 -40.62 19.83 -24.97
CA PRO A 335 -41.17 20.21 -26.28
C PRO A 335 -42.46 21.04 -26.16
N VAL A 336 -42.68 22.01 -27.07
CA VAL A 336 -43.86 22.88 -27.03
C VAL A 336 -45.14 22.05 -27.12
N GLY A 337 -46.06 22.22 -26.17
CA GLY A 337 -47.35 21.52 -26.16
C GLY A 337 -47.28 20.03 -25.78
N GLY A 338 -46.08 19.48 -25.58
CA GLY A 338 -45.83 18.09 -25.20
C GLY A 338 -45.93 17.08 -26.35
N PRO A 339 -45.76 15.78 -26.07
CA PRO A 339 -45.49 15.21 -24.74
C PRO A 339 -44.15 15.68 -24.17
N PHE A 340 -44.11 15.95 -22.87
CA PHE A 340 -42.87 16.31 -22.19
C PHE A 340 -42.02 15.07 -21.93
N LEU A 341 -40.70 15.29 -21.76
CA LEU A 341 -39.76 14.23 -21.41
C LEU A 341 -40.19 13.54 -20.12
N THR A 342 -39.96 12.23 -20.07
CA THR A 342 -40.07 11.45 -18.86
C THR A 342 -39.03 11.90 -17.82
N PRO A 343 -39.23 11.57 -16.53
CA PRO A 343 -38.21 11.80 -15.52
C PRO A 343 -36.87 11.14 -15.87
N GLY A 344 -36.89 9.95 -16.48
CA GLY A 344 -35.68 9.24 -16.90
C GLY A 344 -34.92 9.96 -18.03
N GLU A 345 -35.62 10.42 -19.06
CA GLU A 345 -34.99 11.21 -20.14
C GLU A 345 -34.42 12.52 -19.61
N THR A 346 -35.18 13.25 -18.78
CA THR A 346 -34.72 14.50 -18.16
C THR A 346 -33.50 14.27 -17.28
N GLN A 347 -33.45 13.15 -16.54
CA GLN A 347 -32.29 12.77 -15.74
C GLN A 347 -31.07 12.44 -16.62
N ALA A 348 -31.26 11.82 -17.79
CA ALA A 348 -30.16 11.59 -18.73
C ALA A 348 -29.53 12.91 -19.20
N PHE A 349 -30.35 13.92 -19.54
CA PHE A 349 -29.86 15.26 -19.86
C PHE A 349 -29.09 15.89 -18.70
N ARG A 350 -29.61 15.79 -17.48
CA ARG A 350 -28.92 16.28 -16.28
C ARG A 350 -27.55 15.63 -16.14
N LEU A 351 -27.48 14.30 -16.18
CA LEU A 351 -26.23 13.54 -16.04
C LEU A 351 -25.23 13.86 -17.15
N TRP A 352 -25.67 13.94 -18.40
CA TRP A 352 -24.81 14.32 -19.52
C TRP A 352 -24.17 15.71 -19.29
N ILE A 353 -24.96 16.68 -18.81
CA ILE A 353 -24.44 18.02 -18.48
C ILE A 353 -23.48 17.96 -17.29
N GLU A 354 -23.82 17.25 -16.21
CA GLU A 354 -22.94 17.06 -15.03
C GLU A 354 -21.59 16.43 -15.42
N GLN A 355 -21.59 15.55 -16.43
CA GLN A 355 -20.42 14.87 -16.96
C GLN A 355 -19.64 15.69 -18.00
N GLY A 356 -19.95 16.99 -18.14
CA GLY A 356 -19.22 17.89 -19.02
C GLY A 356 -19.82 18.06 -20.41
N ALA A 357 -21.00 17.50 -20.67
CA ALA A 357 -21.71 17.60 -21.94
C ALA A 357 -20.87 17.19 -23.16
N GLU A 358 -20.13 16.08 -23.02
CA GLU A 358 -19.23 15.58 -24.07
C GLU A 358 -19.97 15.12 -25.33
N ASP A 359 -19.31 15.24 -26.48
CA ASP A 359 -19.75 14.71 -27.78
C ASP A 359 -19.10 13.33 -28.01
N ASN A 360 -19.67 12.31 -27.36
CA ASN A 360 -19.09 10.98 -27.19
C ASN A 360 -20.00 9.82 -27.63
#